data_AF-A0A3C0A7P3-F1
#
_entry.id   AF-A0A3C0A7P3-F1
#
_cell.length_a   1.000
_cell.length_b   1.000
_cell.length_c   1.000
_cell.angle_alpha   90.00
_cell.angle_beta   90.00
_cell.angle_gamma   90.00
#
_symmetry.space_group_name_H-M   'P 1'
#
loop_
_entity.id
_entity.type
_entity.pdbx_description
1 polymer ?
#
loop_
_entity_poly.entity_id
_entity_poly.type
_entity_poly.pdbx_seq_one_letter_code
_entity_poly.pdbx_strand_id
1 'polypeptide(L)'
;MLAEIITIGDEILIGQITDTNSVFIAKELNKIGVQVYQITSVQDHRQHILNALEDAKNRVDIVLVTGGLGPTKDDITKKTFLEYFQDTLVESPVVLQNIKDIFSKYLQRAPLASNLEQAMVPSKAIVLQNPIGTEKVCQN
;
A
#
# COMPACT_ATOMS: atom_id res chain seq x y z
N MET A 1 -21.27 7.44 -1.33
CA MET A 1 -19.95 7.12 -0.76
C MET A 1 -18.90 7.71 -1.67
N LEU A 2 -17.98 8.49 -1.12
CA LEU A 2 -16.89 9.14 -1.84
C LEU A 2 -15.57 8.45 -1.53
N ALA A 3 -14.70 8.36 -2.53
CA ALA A 3 -13.36 7.82 -2.39
C ALA A 3 -12.29 8.81 -2.87
N GLU A 4 -11.12 8.79 -2.24
CA GLU A 4 -9.90 9.44 -2.71
C GLU A 4 -8.84 8.37 -2.98
N ILE A 5 -8.12 8.52 -4.09
CA ILE A 5 -6.99 7.66 -4.45
C ILE A 5 -5.71 8.46 -4.24
N ILE A 6 -4.81 7.95 -3.42
CA ILE A 6 -3.49 8.55 -3.17
C ILE A 6 -2.42 7.67 -3.81
N THR A 7 -1.60 8.25 -4.69
CA THR A 7 -0.43 7.58 -5.25
C THR A 7 0.85 8.15 -4.66
N ILE A 8 1.72 7.26 -4.18
CA ILE A 8 3.00 7.61 -3.57
C ILE A 8 4.11 7.13 -4.51
N GLY A 9 4.92 8.05 -5.03
CA GLY A 9 6.04 7.71 -5.91
C GLY A 9 6.56 8.91 -6.67
N ASP A 10 7.85 9.20 -6.52
CA ASP A 10 8.51 10.33 -7.18
C ASP A 10 8.55 10.15 -8.71
N GLU A 11 8.60 8.89 -9.18
CA GLU A 11 8.61 8.52 -10.60
C GLU A 11 7.33 8.95 -11.34
N ILE A 12 6.19 9.04 -10.64
CA ILE A 12 4.95 9.59 -11.18
C ILE A 12 5.08 11.11 -11.31
N LEU A 13 5.59 11.76 -10.26
CA LEU A 13 5.67 13.23 -10.18
C LEU A 13 6.66 13.84 -11.17
N ILE A 14 7.77 13.16 -11.43
CA ILE A 14 8.75 13.59 -12.44
C ILE A 14 8.34 13.17 -13.87
N GLY A 15 7.19 12.51 -14.04
CA GLY A 15 6.68 12.07 -15.33
C GLY A 15 7.48 10.93 -15.97
N GLN A 16 8.27 10.18 -15.18
CA GLN A 16 8.99 9.02 -15.67
C GLN A 16 8.03 7.87 -16.02
N ILE A 17 6.97 7.71 -15.23
CA ILE A 17 5.89 6.77 -15.50
C ILE A 17 4.53 7.47 -15.51
N THR A 18 3.57 6.88 -16.21
CA THR A 18 2.16 7.32 -16.17
C THR A 18 1.44 6.58 -15.04
N ASP A 19 0.66 7.32 -14.23
CA ASP A 19 -0.19 6.73 -13.20
C ASP A 19 -1.39 5.99 -13.81
N THR A 20 -1.17 4.73 -14.18
CA THR A 20 -2.21 3.82 -14.68
C THR A 20 -3.00 3.16 -13.54
N ASN A 21 -2.44 3.15 -12.32
CA ASN A 21 -3.05 2.54 -11.14
C ASN A 21 -4.30 3.31 -10.73
N SER A 22 -4.22 4.64 -10.61
CA SER A 22 -5.40 5.46 -10.28
C SER A 22 -6.51 5.33 -11.30
N VAL A 23 -6.16 5.24 -12.59
CA VAL A 23 -7.13 5.02 -13.68
C VAL A 23 -7.85 3.67 -13.52
N PHE A 24 -7.10 2.61 -13.23
CA PHE A 24 -7.68 1.28 -13.00
C PHE A 24 -8.60 1.28 -11.78
N ILE A 25 -8.11 1.77 -10.64
CA ILE A 25 -8.87 1.81 -9.38
C ILE A 25 -10.15 2.63 -9.54
N ALA A 26 -10.08 3.81 -10.16
CA ALA A 26 -11.25 4.65 -10.40
C ALA A 26 -12.30 3.96 -11.28
N LYS A 27 -11.88 3.17 -12.29
CA LYS A 27 -12.81 2.38 -13.11
C LYS A 27 -13.50 1.30 -12.28
N GLU A 28 -12.77 0.57 -11.44
CA GLU A 28 -13.34 -0.47 -10.60
C GLU A 28 -14.31 0.10 -9.54
N LEU A 29 -13.96 1.23 -8.91
CA LEU A 29 -14.84 1.93 -7.97
C LEU A 29 -16.14 2.39 -8.64
N ASN A 30 -16.07 2.95 -9.84
CA ASN A 30 -17.25 3.39 -10.57
C ASN A 30 -18.21 2.22 -10.88
N LYS A 31 -17.70 1.01 -11.18
CA LYS A 31 -18.54 -0.17 -11.44
C LYS A 31 -19.39 -0.57 -10.24
N ILE A 32 -18.92 -0.29 -9.02
CA ILE A 32 -19.63 -0.58 -7.77
C ILE A 32 -20.36 0.64 -7.21
N GLY A 33 -20.47 1.73 -7.97
CA GLY A 33 -21.20 2.93 -7.58
C GLY A 33 -20.47 3.84 -6.57
N VAL A 34 -19.16 3.67 -6.41
CA VAL A 34 -18.32 4.54 -5.57
C VAL A 34 -17.72 5.64 -6.44
N GLN A 35 -18.05 6.90 -6.11
CA GLN A 35 -17.55 8.05 -6.85
C GLN A 35 -16.16 8.44 -6.33
N VAL A 36 -15.19 8.52 -7.24
CA VAL A 36 -13.87 9.09 -6.94
C VAL A 36 -14.01 10.61 -6.87
N TYR A 37 -13.81 11.16 -5.68
CA TYR A 37 -13.86 12.59 -5.42
C TYR A 37 -12.56 13.27 -5.86
N GLN A 38 -11.41 12.66 -5.56
CA GLN A 38 -10.09 13.22 -5.82
C GLN A 38 -9.06 12.10 -6.08
N ILE A 39 -8.05 12.42 -6.88
CA ILE A 39 -6.83 11.64 -7.04
C ILE A 39 -5.67 12.55 -6.66
N THR A 40 -4.81 12.10 -5.76
CA THR A 40 -3.70 12.89 -5.20
C THR A 40 -2.40 12.11 -5.37
N SER A 41 -1.41 12.67 -6.08
CA SER A 41 -0.08 12.08 -6.19
C SER A 41 0.90 12.84 -5.30
N VAL A 42 1.66 12.10 -4.48
CA VAL A 42 2.61 12.66 -3.52
C VAL A 42 3.98 12.03 -3.63
N GLN A 43 4.98 12.76 -3.12
CA GLN A 43 6.35 12.28 -3.02
C GLN A 43 6.44 11.15 -2.00
N ASP A 44 7.48 10.32 -2.12
CA ASP A 44 7.85 9.37 -1.07
C ASP A 44 8.56 10.11 0.09
N HIS A 45 7.83 11.05 0.69
CA HIS A 45 8.27 11.91 1.77
C HIS A 45 7.25 11.91 2.89
N ARG A 46 7.70 11.58 4.11
CA ARG A 46 6.85 11.35 5.29
C ARG A 46 5.80 12.44 5.50
N GLN A 47 6.21 13.72 5.54
CA GLN A 47 5.27 14.81 5.82
C GLN A 47 4.23 14.98 4.69
N HIS A 48 4.61 14.68 3.45
CA HIS A 48 3.72 14.82 2.31
C HIS A 48 2.63 13.75 2.36
N ILE A 49 3.01 12.51 2.69
CA ILE A 49 2.08 11.39 2.91
C ILE A 49 1.13 11.69 4.09
N LEU A 50 1.64 12.15 5.23
CA LEU A 50 0.81 12.49 6.39
C LEU A 50 -0.21 13.58 6.08
N ASN A 51 0.22 14.65 5.41
CA ASN A 51 -0.69 15.73 5.03
C ASN A 51 -1.79 15.21 4.10
N ALA A 52 -1.43 14.43 3.07
CA ALA A 52 -2.41 13.88 2.13
C ALA A 52 -3.42 12.95 2.79
N LEU A 53 -2.98 12.11 3.74
CA LEU A 53 -3.87 11.24 4.51
C LEU A 53 -4.84 12.02 5.40
N GLU A 54 -4.35 13.04 6.13
CA GLU A 54 -5.19 13.87 6.99
C GLU A 54 -6.21 14.68 6.17
N ASP A 55 -5.75 15.25 5.07
CA ASP A 55 -6.56 15.98 4.11
C ASP A 55 -7.67 15.09 3.52
N ALA A 56 -7.34 13.87 3.07
CA ALA A 56 -8.28 12.93 2.48
C ALA A 56 -9.32 12.45 3.51
N LYS A 57 -8.89 12.13 4.74
CA LYS A 57 -9.78 11.71 5.84
C LYS A 57 -10.90 12.71 6.11
N ASN A 58 -10.66 14.00 5.89
CA ASN A 58 -11.65 15.06 6.09
C ASN A 58 -12.60 15.26 4.90
N ARG A 59 -12.33 14.63 3.74
CA ARG A 59 -13.10 14.82 2.49
C ARG A 59 -13.94 13.62 2.07
N VAL A 60 -13.48 12.41 2.35
CA VAL A 60 -14.03 11.18 1.75
C VAL A 60 -14.26 10.07 2.76
N ASP A 61 -15.14 9.13 2.41
CA ASP A 61 -15.45 7.96 3.23
C ASP A 61 -14.38 6.86 3.08
N ILE A 62 -13.71 6.79 1.93
CA ILE A 62 -12.73 5.76 1.59
C ILE A 62 -11.45 6.42 1.07
N VAL A 63 -10.31 6.02 1.62
CA VAL A 63 -8.99 6.38 1.09
C VAL A 63 -8.30 5.12 0.60
N LEU A 64 -7.94 5.09 -0.69
CA LEU A 64 -7.13 4.03 -1.28
C LEU A 64 -5.74 4.56 -1.55
N VAL A 65 -4.71 3.86 -1.08
CA VAL A 65 -3.32 4.26 -1.29
C VAL A 65 -2.57 3.20 -2.08
N THR A 66 -1.74 3.62 -3.03
CA THR A 66 -0.88 2.73 -3.81
C THR A 66 0.52 3.34 -3.99
N GLY A 67 1.53 2.48 -4.09
CA GLY A 67 2.95 2.87 -4.11
C GLY A 67 3.61 2.83 -2.73
N GLY A 68 4.94 2.72 -2.70
CA GLY A 68 5.74 2.71 -1.45
C GLY A 68 5.57 1.48 -0.55
N LEU A 69 5.09 0.35 -1.07
CA LEU A 69 4.89 -0.91 -0.31
C LEU A 69 5.98 -1.96 -0.56
N GLY A 70 7.08 -1.55 -1.20
CA GLY A 70 8.17 -2.44 -1.57
C GLY A 70 8.91 -3.03 -0.37
N PRO A 71 9.83 -3.98 -0.62
CA PRO A 71 10.73 -4.53 0.41
C PRO A 71 11.97 -3.66 0.65
N THR A 72 12.05 -2.47 0.05
CA THR A 72 13.29 -1.68 0.10
C THR A 72 13.42 -1.00 1.45
N LYS A 73 14.67 -0.74 1.87
CA LYS A 73 14.93 0.01 3.11
C LYS A 73 14.42 1.45 3.03
N ASP A 74 14.22 1.93 1.81
CA ASP A 74 13.78 3.27 1.47
C ASP A 74 12.26 3.43 1.51
N ASP A 75 11.49 2.32 1.60
CA ASP A 75 10.03 2.36 1.73
C ASP A 75 9.62 2.95 3.10
N ILE A 76 9.41 4.26 3.14
CA ILE A 76 8.98 5.00 4.34
C ILE A 76 7.46 4.97 4.53
N THR A 77 6.70 4.57 3.52
CA THR A 77 5.22 4.58 3.55
C THR A 77 4.69 3.73 4.70
N LYS A 78 5.17 2.50 4.87
CA LYS A 78 4.73 1.62 5.98
C LYS A 78 5.00 2.25 7.35
N LYS A 79 6.18 2.85 7.54
CA LYS A 79 6.54 3.54 8.80
C LYS A 79 5.65 4.75 9.05
N THR A 80 5.38 5.52 8.00
CA THR A 80 4.51 6.70 8.06
C THR A 80 3.07 6.33 8.41
N PHE A 81 2.58 5.19 7.89
CA PHE A 81 1.25 4.69 8.23
C PHE A 81 1.14 4.30 9.70
N LEU A 82 2.13 3.59 10.24
CA LEU A 82 2.15 3.24 11.67
C LEU A 82 2.07 4.48 12.56
N GLU A 83 2.77 5.54 12.18
CA GLU A 83 2.70 6.80 12.90
C GLU A 83 1.31 7.42 12.81
N TYR A 84 0.77 7.56 11.60
CA TYR A 84 -0.53 8.18 11.36
C TYR A 84 -1.67 7.47 12.11
N PHE A 85 -1.66 6.13 12.09
CA PHE A 85 -2.67 5.31 12.75
C PHE A 85 -2.36 4.99 14.22
N GLN A 86 -1.25 5.51 14.75
CA GLN A 86 -0.72 5.19 16.08
C GLN A 86 -0.75 3.67 16.33
N ASP A 87 -0.08 2.95 15.45
CA ASP A 87 -0.10 1.49 15.36
C ASP A 87 1.32 0.92 15.43
N THR A 88 1.41 -0.39 15.59
CA THR A 88 2.66 -1.15 15.66
C THR A 88 2.66 -2.27 14.63
N LEU A 89 3.84 -2.79 14.31
CA LEU A 89 3.95 -3.95 13.44
C LEU A 89 3.79 -5.24 14.23
N VAL A 90 3.03 -6.16 13.66
CA VAL A 90 2.93 -7.56 14.09
C VAL A 90 3.27 -8.46 12.92
N GLU A 91 3.84 -9.63 13.21
CA GLU A 91 4.06 -10.63 12.17
C GLU A 91 2.72 -11.30 11.81
N SER A 92 2.39 -11.32 10.52
CA SER A 92 1.25 -12.09 10.01
C SER A 92 1.70 -13.50 9.63
N PRO A 93 1.24 -14.55 10.34
CA PRO A 93 1.59 -15.94 10.01
C PRO A 93 1.15 -16.33 8.60
N VAL A 94 0.02 -15.76 8.16
CA VAL A 94 -0.57 -15.99 6.85
C VAL A 94 0.30 -15.41 5.74
N VAL A 95 0.79 -14.18 5.90
CA VAL A 95 1.72 -13.56 4.92
C VAL A 95 3.05 -14.28 4.92
N LEU A 96 3.57 -14.61 6.11
CA LEU A 96 4.83 -15.35 6.25
C LEU A 96 4.77 -16.68 5.49
N GLN A 97 3.66 -17.40 5.60
CA GLN A 97 3.47 -18.66 4.87
C GLN A 97 3.42 -18.42 3.36
N ASN A 98 2.66 -17.42 2.88
CA ASN A 98 2.59 -17.09 1.45
C ASN A 98 3.99 -16.75 0.87
N ILE A 99 4.81 -15.99 1.60
CA ILE A 99 6.19 -15.69 1.18
C ILE A 99 7.00 -16.99 1.03
N LYS A 100 6.95 -17.88 2.02
CA LYS A 100 7.66 -19.17 1.98
C LYS A 100 7.18 -20.02 0.79
N ASP A 101 5.87 -20.06 0.55
CA ASP A 101 5.28 -20.85 -0.53
C ASP A 101 5.70 -20.31 -1.90
N ILE A 102 5.68 -19.00 -2.11
CA ILE A 102 6.14 -18.37 -3.36
C ILE A 102 7.62 -18.69 -3.61
N PHE A 103 8.46 -18.52 -2.60
CA PHE A 103 9.90 -18.75 -2.71
C PHE A 103 10.22 -20.23 -2.98
N SER A 104 9.54 -21.14 -2.30
CA SER A 104 9.70 -22.58 -2.52
C SER A 104 9.22 -23.00 -3.91
N LYS A 105 8.03 -22.54 -4.32
CA LYS A 105 7.36 -23.01 -5.54
C LYS A 105 7.93 -22.41 -6.82
N TYR A 106 8.25 -21.12 -6.81
CA TYR A 106 8.62 -20.39 -8.02
C TYR A 106 10.09 -20.02 -8.10
N LEU A 107 10.75 -19.75 -6.96
CA LEU A 107 12.15 -19.29 -6.93
C LEU A 107 13.16 -20.38 -6.55
N GLN A 108 12.68 -21.54 -6.07
CA GLN A 108 13.48 -22.71 -5.68
C GLN A 108 14.65 -22.35 -4.72
N ARG A 109 14.42 -21.38 -3.84
CA ARG A 109 15.41 -20.91 -2.86
C ARG A 109 14.72 -20.40 -1.60
N ALA A 110 15.46 -20.33 -0.51
CA ALA A 110 14.96 -19.72 0.72
C ALA A 110 14.80 -18.19 0.56
N PRO A 111 13.78 -17.58 1.19
CA PRO A 111 13.64 -16.13 1.27
C PRO A 111 14.76 -15.49 2.09
N LEU A 112 15.20 -14.30 1.69
CA LEU A 112 16.11 -13.48 2.49
C LEU A 112 15.36 -12.86 3.68
N ALA A 113 16.10 -12.37 4.69
CA ALA A 113 15.51 -11.71 5.85
C ALA A 113 14.60 -10.52 5.46
N SER A 114 15.01 -9.70 4.48
CA SER A 114 14.20 -8.58 3.98
C SER A 114 12.90 -9.02 3.30
N ASN A 115 12.85 -10.22 2.72
CA ASN A 115 11.61 -10.79 2.21
C ASN A 115 10.70 -11.22 3.36
N LEU A 116 11.26 -11.78 4.43
CA LEU A 116 10.48 -12.17 5.62
C LEU A 116 9.93 -10.96 6.37
N GLU A 117 10.64 -9.84 6.39
CA GLU A 117 10.16 -8.57 6.95
C GLU A 117 8.88 -8.05 6.25
N GLN A 118 8.60 -8.53 5.03
CA GLN A 118 7.31 -8.29 4.39
C GLN A 118 6.15 -8.97 5.14
N ALA A 119 6.37 -9.95 6.03
CA ALA A 119 5.30 -10.48 6.88
C ALA A 119 4.87 -9.53 8.01
N MET A 120 5.66 -8.48 8.28
CA MET A 120 5.33 -7.46 9.27
C MET A 120 4.28 -6.50 8.70
N VAL A 121 3.11 -6.48 9.33
CA VAL A 121 1.93 -5.68 8.94
C VAL A 121 1.45 -4.85 10.13
N PRO A 122 0.73 -3.73 9.91
CA PRO A 122 0.12 -2.98 11.00
C PRO A 122 -0.84 -3.87 11.81
N SER A 123 -0.83 -3.73 13.13
CA SER A 123 -1.62 -4.60 14.04
C SER A 123 -3.12 -4.43 13.88
N LYS A 124 -3.56 -3.25 13.45
CA LYS A 124 -4.97 -2.93 13.20
C LYS A 124 -5.41 -3.28 11.77
N ALA A 125 -4.48 -3.63 10.89
CA ALA A 125 -4.78 -3.90 9.51
C ALA A 125 -5.38 -5.30 9.30
N ILE A 126 -6.41 -5.37 8.46
CA ILE A 126 -6.85 -6.60 7.82
C ILE A 126 -5.97 -6.83 6.59
N VAL A 127 -5.27 -7.95 6.58
CA VAL A 127 -4.39 -8.32 5.47
C VAL A 127 -5.17 -8.99 4.36
N LEU A 128 -5.04 -8.45 3.14
CA LEU A 128 -5.51 -9.08 1.92
C LEU A 128 -4.34 -9.81 1.25
N GLN A 129 -4.49 -11.12 1.05
CA GLN A 129 -3.46 -11.94 0.42
C GLN A 129 -3.28 -11.57 -1.04
N ASN A 130 -2.02 -11.48 -1.46
CA ASN A 130 -1.64 -11.37 -2.86
C ASN A 130 -1.18 -12.74 -3.38
N PRO A 131 -1.95 -13.39 -4.26
CA PRO A 131 -1.58 -14.70 -4.79
C PRO A 131 -0.48 -14.64 -5.87
N ILE A 132 -0.13 -13.44 -6.36
CA ILE A 132 0.78 -13.25 -7.51
C ILE A 132 2.14 -12.69 -7.05
N GLY A 133 2.23 -12.12 -5.85
CA GLY A 133 3.46 -11.51 -5.33
C GLY A 133 3.55 -11.53 -3.80
N THR A 134 4.64 -10.99 -3.26
CA THR A 134 4.91 -10.97 -1.81
C THR A 134 4.44 -9.69 -1.11
N GLU A 135 4.07 -8.67 -1.89
CA GLU A 135 3.47 -7.42 -1.41
C GLU A 135 2.00 -7.63 -1.05
N LYS A 136 1.54 -7.02 0.04
CA LYS A 136 0.17 -7.21 0.55
C LYS A 136 -0.59 -5.89 0.58
N VAL A 137 -1.91 -5.99 0.49
CA VAL A 137 -2.82 -4.86 0.68
C VAL A 137 -3.35 -4.91 2.11
N CYS A 138 -3.43 -3.74 2.76
CA CYS A 138 -3.92 -3.60 4.13
C CYS A 138 -5.15 -2.70 4.13
N GLN A 139 -6.19 -3.09 4.85
CA GLN A 139 -7.37 -2.27 5.13
C GLN A 139 -7.41 -1.97 6.64
N ASN A 140 -7.53 -0.69 7.00
CA ASN A 140 -7.75 -0.24 8.38
C ASN A 140 -9.21 0.14 8.60
#